data_AF-E3PU47-F1
#
_entry.id   AF-E3PU47-F1
#
_cell.length_a   1.000
_cell.length_b   1.000
_cell.length_c   1.000
_cell.angle_alpha   90.00
_cell.angle_beta   90.00
_cell.angle_gamma   90.00
#
_symmetry.space_group_name_H-M   'P 1'
#
loop_
_entity.id
_entity.type
_entity.pdbx_description
1 polymer ?
#
loop_
_entity_poly.entity_id
_entity_poly.type
_entity_poly.pdbx_seq_one_letter_code
_entity_poly.pdbx_strand_id
1 'polypeptide(L)'
;MKKRKRRKKKLPKNFYIFLRFASTGLITISIMMIIIFAGREIASLPEKKRIHDDEIRKENFIEAMLPYAEENQQKYRIFPSITIAQAILESNWGESTLSKNYSNYFGIKSIRETDQRIVFQTNEYIDGKLVQIPGAFRAYDNLAASMAHHGLLVGTADRYKPVVESVTYQEAAKALYACGYSTDPNYPDKLIELIEKYKLYDYDS
;
A
#
# COMPACT_ATOMS: atom_id res chain seq x y z
N MET A 1 -86.60 -6.46 -28.81
CA MET A 1 -85.14 -6.57 -28.55
C MET A 1 -84.87 -6.93 -27.09
N LYS A 2 -84.53 -8.19 -26.77
CA LYS A 2 -84.18 -8.62 -25.39
C LYS A 2 -82.69 -8.35 -25.13
N LYS A 3 -82.36 -7.36 -24.28
CA LYS A 3 -80.98 -7.12 -23.81
C LYS A 3 -80.52 -8.29 -22.92
N ARG A 4 -79.66 -9.17 -23.46
CA ARG A 4 -78.95 -10.19 -22.67
C ARG A 4 -77.99 -9.49 -21.69
N LYS A 5 -78.33 -9.45 -20.40
CA LYS A 5 -77.40 -9.04 -19.34
C LYS A 5 -76.22 -10.03 -19.31
N ARG A 6 -75.02 -9.57 -19.70
CA ARG A 6 -73.76 -10.33 -19.54
C ARG A 6 -73.54 -10.58 -18.04
N ARG A 7 -73.77 -11.82 -17.58
CA ARG A 7 -73.36 -12.27 -16.25
C ARG A 7 -71.83 -12.25 -16.20
N LYS A 8 -71.24 -11.34 -15.40
CA LYS A 8 -69.82 -11.41 -15.05
C LYS A 8 -69.59 -12.74 -14.33
N LYS A 9 -68.88 -13.68 -14.95
CA LYS A 9 -68.49 -14.94 -14.31
C LYS A 9 -67.51 -14.61 -13.18
N LYS A 10 -67.94 -14.80 -11.93
CA LYS A 10 -67.05 -14.68 -10.76
C LYS A 10 -66.05 -15.82 -10.82
N LEU A 11 -64.76 -15.51 -10.68
CA LEU A 11 -63.70 -16.51 -10.58
C LEU A 11 -63.97 -17.44 -9.38
N PRO A 12 -63.63 -18.75 -9.50
CA PRO A 12 -63.91 -19.72 -8.45
C PRO A 12 -63.17 -19.33 -7.17
N LYS A 13 -63.79 -19.52 -5.99
CA LYS A 13 -63.22 -19.15 -4.67
C LYS A 13 -61.79 -19.69 -4.48
N ASN A 14 -61.50 -20.88 -5.00
CA ASN A 14 -60.19 -21.53 -4.92
C ASN A 14 -59.10 -20.78 -5.70
N PHE A 15 -59.45 -20.00 -6.73
CA PHE A 15 -58.51 -19.19 -7.51
C PHE A 15 -57.97 -18.01 -6.69
N TYR A 16 -58.81 -17.37 -5.87
CA TYR A 16 -58.37 -16.29 -4.98
C TYR A 16 -57.54 -16.80 -3.79
N ILE A 17 -57.79 -18.03 -3.34
CA ILE A 17 -56.97 -18.72 -2.33
C ILE A 17 -55.58 -19.01 -2.90
N PHE A 18 -55.51 -19.54 -4.14
CA PHE A 18 -54.25 -19.76 -4.85
C PHE A 18 -53.45 -18.45 -5.07
N LEU A 19 -54.08 -17.36 -5.50
CA LEU A 19 -53.41 -16.06 -5.64
C LEU A 19 -52.85 -15.53 -4.31
N ARG A 20 -53.56 -15.74 -3.18
CA ARG A 20 -53.08 -15.34 -1.85
C ARG A 20 -51.79 -16.08 -1.47
N PHE A 21 -51.74 -17.40 -1.67
CA PHE A 21 -50.55 -18.21 -1.37
C PHE A 21 -49.37 -17.89 -2.29
N ALA A 22 -49.62 -17.62 -3.58
CA ALA A 22 -48.60 -17.18 -4.52
C ALA A 22 -48.02 -15.79 -4.15
N SER A 23 -48.87 -14.85 -3.71
CA SER A 23 -48.41 -13.53 -3.27
C SER A 23 -47.61 -13.56 -1.96
N THR A 24 -47.98 -14.42 -1.00
CA THR A 24 -47.23 -14.55 0.26
C THR A 24 -45.88 -15.22 0.05
N GLY A 25 -45.79 -16.19 -0.86
CA GLY A 25 -44.52 -16.85 -1.20
C GLY A 25 -43.50 -15.90 -1.84
N LEU A 26 -43.95 -14.98 -2.71
CA LEU A 26 -43.07 -13.97 -3.30
C LEU A 26 -42.56 -12.97 -2.26
N ILE A 27 -43.42 -12.56 -1.32
CA ILE A 27 -43.04 -11.65 -0.23
C ILE A 27 -42.02 -12.30 0.70
N THR A 28 -42.21 -13.56 1.09
CA THR A 28 -41.26 -14.27 1.96
C THR A 28 -39.91 -14.49 1.28
N ILE A 29 -39.87 -14.83 -0.01
CA ILE A 29 -38.62 -14.93 -0.79
C ILE A 29 -37.92 -13.57 -0.84
N SER A 30 -38.68 -12.49 -1.06
CA SER A 30 -38.12 -11.13 -1.13
C SER A 30 -37.52 -10.71 0.22
N ILE A 31 -38.20 -10.99 1.33
CA ILE A 31 -37.69 -10.76 2.69
C ILE A 31 -36.44 -11.60 2.95
N MET A 32 -36.46 -12.87 2.56
CA MET A 32 -35.31 -13.77 2.74
C MET A 32 -34.09 -13.31 1.94
N MET A 33 -34.29 -12.78 0.73
CA MET A 33 -33.23 -12.16 -0.09
C MET A 33 -32.66 -10.90 0.57
N ILE A 34 -33.50 -10.05 1.17
CA ILE A 34 -33.05 -8.87 1.92
C ILE A 34 -32.23 -9.29 3.14
N ILE A 35 -32.68 -10.31 3.88
CA ILE A 35 -31.94 -10.83 5.04
C ILE A 35 -30.58 -11.41 4.61
N ILE A 36 -30.53 -12.17 3.50
CA ILE A 36 -29.28 -12.71 2.97
C ILE A 36 -28.34 -11.58 2.52
N PHE A 37 -28.86 -10.55 1.85
CA PHE A 37 -28.07 -9.39 1.42
C PHE A 37 -27.55 -8.59 2.61
N ALA A 38 -28.41 -8.25 3.57
CA ALA A 38 -28.01 -7.57 4.80
C ALA A 38 -27.02 -8.39 5.62
N GLY A 39 -27.19 -9.71 5.69
CA GLY A 39 -26.26 -10.63 6.34
C GLY A 39 -24.88 -10.63 5.69
N ARG A 40 -24.81 -10.55 4.35
CA ARG A 40 -23.54 -10.41 3.62
C ARG A 40 -22.86 -9.07 3.89
N GLU A 41 -23.60 -7.97 3.88
CA GLU A 41 -23.05 -6.64 4.15
C GLU A 41 -22.54 -6.54 5.59
N ILE A 42 -23.29 -7.06 6.58
CA ILE A 42 -22.85 -7.09 7.98
C ILE A 42 -21.59 -7.95 8.15
N ALA A 43 -21.50 -9.08 7.45
CA ALA A 43 -20.32 -9.94 7.49
C ALA A 43 -19.07 -9.31 6.86
N SER A 44 -19.22 -8.38 5.90
CA SER A 44 -18.10 -7.68 5.26
C SER A 44 -17.62 -6.44 6.01
N LEU A 45 -18.40 -5.90 6.96
CA LEU A 45 -18.03 -4.70 7.73
C LEU A 45 -16.64 -4.77 8.40
N PRO A 46 -16.22 -5.88 9.03
CA PRO A 46 -14.89 -5.95 9.66
C PRO A 46 -13.75 -5.87 8.65
N GLU A 47 -13.91 -6.47 7.47
CA GLU A 47 -12.92 -6.43 6.40
C GLU A 47 -12.83 -5.03 5.78
N LYS A 48 -13.99 -4.42 5.48
CA LYS A 48 -14.06 -3.05 4.96
C LYS A 48 -13.42 -2.05 5.92
N LYS A 49 -13.66 -2.19 7.23
CA LYS A 49 -13.01 -1.37 8.25
C LYS A 49 -11.49 -1.55 8.24
N ARG A 50 -11.00 -2.79 8.19
CA ARG A 50 -9.55 -3.07 8.15
C ARG A 50 -8.88 -2.48 6.91
N ILE A 51 -9.51 -2.58 5.74
CA ILE A 51 -9.01 -1.98 4.50
C ILE A 51 -8.92 -0.46 4.66
N HIS A 52 -9.98 0.17 5.17
CA HIS A 52 -9.99 1.61 5.40
C HIS A 52 -8.94 2.07 6.43
N ASP A 53 -8.80 1.34 7.54
CA ASP A 53 -7.79 1.62 8.57
C ASP A 53 -6.37 1.47 7.99
N ASP A 54 -6.14 0.50 7.10
CA ASP A 54 -4.86 0.30 6.41
C ASP A 54 -4.56 1.39 5.38
N GLU A 55 -5.57 1.86 4.64
CA GLU A 55 -5.46 3.00 3.72
C GLU A 55 -5.07 4.28 4.47
N ILE A 56 -5.77 4.62 5.56
CA ILE A 56 -5.45 5.77 6.41
C ILE A 56 -4.02 5.65 6.96
N ARG A 57 -3.62 4.46 7.42
CA ARG A 57 -2.27 4.25 7.94
C ARG A 57 -1.20 4.50 6.87
N LYS A 58 -1.44 4.06 5.64
CA LYS A 58 -0.53 4.26 4.50
C LYS A 58 -0.45 5.73 4.09
N GLU A 59 -1.58 6.43 4.05
CA GLU A 59 -1.62 7.88 3.80
C GLU A 59 -0.83 8.65 4.87
N ASN A 60 -1.09 8.38 6.15
CA ASN A 60 -0.35 9.00 7.26
C ASN A 60 1.17 8.73 7.17
N PHE A 61 1.57 7.54 6.71
CA PHE A 61 2.98 7.22 6.52
C PHE A 61 3.60 8.09 5.41
N ILE A 62 2.93 8.25 4.27
CA ILE A 62 3.38 9.11 3.17
C ILE A 62 3.48 10.57 3.65
N GLU A 63 2.45 11.07 4.33
CA GLU A 63 2.41 12.43 4.87
C GLU A 63 3.55 12.70 5.87
N ALA A 64 3.88 11.73 6.72
CA ALA A 64 4.99 11.86 7.66
C ALA A 64 6.37 11.92 6.98
N MET A 65 6.52 11.32 5.79
CA MET A 65 7.77 11.31 5.03
C MET A 65 7.94 12.57 4.18
N LEU A 66 6.84 13.09 3.64
CA LEU A 66 6.81 14.14 2.63
C LEU A 66 7.69 15.37 2.95
N PRO A 67 7.61 16.03 4.13
CA PRO A 67 8.39 17.25 4.37
C PRO A 67 9.91 17.00 4.30
N TYR A 68 10.37 15.82 4.72
CA TYR A 68 11.79 15.47 4.63
C TYR A 68 12.21 15.03 3.23
N ALA A 69 11.29 14.42 2.47
CA ALA A 69 11.51 14.06 1.08
C ALA A 69 11.68 15.32 0.20
N GLU A 70 10.84 16.34 0.41
CA GLU A 70 10.95 17.67 -0.21
C GLU A 70 12.25 18.37 0.19
N GLU A 71 12.65 18.32 1.47
CA GLU A 71 13.94 18.85 1.92
C GLU A 71 15.11 18.17 1.19
N ASN A 72 15.07 16.84 1.07
CA ASN A 72 16.08 16.07 0.35
C ASN A 72 16.11 16.40 -1.15
N GLN A 73 14.98 16.67 -1.77
CA GLN A 73 14.92 17.14 -3.16
C GLN A 73 15.59 18.49 -3.31
N GLN A 74 15.27 19.46 -2.46
CA GLN A 74 15.86 20.80 -2.52
C GLN A 74 17.38 20.77 -2.31
N LYS A 75 17.84 19.95 -1.36
CA LYS A 75 19.25 19.90 -0.97
C LYS A 75 20.10 19.00 -1.86
N TYR A 76 19.55 17.88 -2.31
CA TYR A 76 20.30 16.80 -2.96
C TYR A 76 19.73 16.39 -4.32
N ARG A 77 18.64 17.02 -4.79
CA ARG A 77 17.97 16.72 -6.07
C ARG A 77 17.51 15.26 -6.20
N ILE A 78 17.15 14.65 -5.09
CA ILE A 78 16.53 13.32 -5.07
C ILE A 78 15.02 13.51 -5.19
N PHE A 79 14.38 12.82 -6.14
CA PHE A 79 12.92 12.84 -6.26
C PHE A 79 12.23 12.45 -4.94
N PRO A 80 11.27 13.25 -4.43
CA PRO A 80 10.46 12.86 -3.28
C PRO A 80 9.77 11.52 -3.48
N SER A 81 9.29 11.24 -4.70
CA SER A 81 8.67 9.96 -5.05
C SER A 81 9.60 8.78 -4.79
N ILE A 82 10.89 8.90 -5.15
CA ILE A 82 11.92 7.89 -4.89
C ILE A 82 12.17 7.74 -3.40
N THR A 83 12.33 8.83 -2.68
CA THR A 83 12.60 8.79 -1.23
C THR A 83 11.46 8.10 -0.49
N ILE A 84 10.21 8.47 -0.79
CA ILE A 84 9.03 7.89 -0.14
C ILE A 84 8.84 6.42 -0.56
N ALA A 85 9.01 6.08 -1.83
CA ALA A 85 8.90 4.69 -2.30
C ALA A 85 9.95 3.77 -1.67
N GLN A 86 11.20 4.22 -1.54
CA GLN A 86 12.23 3.49 -0.81
C GLN A 86 11.84 3.32 0.66
N ALA A 87 11.39 4.37 1.34
CA ALA A 87 10.95 4.28 2.72
C ALA A 87 9.79 3.27 2.88
N ILE A 88 8.79 3.29 1.99
CA ILE A 88 7.68 2.33 1.99
C ILE A 88 8.20 0.89 1.88
N LEU A 89 9.04 0.63 0.88
CA LEU A 89 9.52 -0.70 0.54
C LEU A 89 10.43 -1.28 1.64
N GLU A 90 11.42 -0.50 2.07
CA GLU A 90 12.47 -0.95 3.00
C GLU A 90 11.94 -1.11 4.43
N SER A 91 10.96 -0.29 4.83
CA SER A 91 10.40 -0.32 6.18
C SER A 91 9.12 -1.13 6.31
N ASN A 92 8.58 -1.66 5.22
CA ASN A 92 7.23 -2.22 5.14
C ASN A 92 6.19 -1.24 5.72
N TRP A 93 6.09 -0.04 5.14
CA TRP A 93 5.19 1.02 5.64
C TRP A 93 5.43 1.38 7.12
N GLY A 94 6.70 1.39 7.54
CA GLY A 94 7.10 1.65 8.91
C GLY A 94 6.92 0.48 9.86
N GLU A 95 6.39 -0.67 9.41
CA GLU A 95 6.03 -1.79 10.28
C GLU A 95 7.19 -2.73 10.61
N SER A 96 8.32 -2.62 9.92
CA SER A 96 9.49 -3.45 10.20
C SER A 96 10.04 -3.20 11.61
N THR A 97 10.66 -4.22 12.21
CA THR A 97 11.35 -4.06 13.50
C THR A 97 12.46 -3.00 13.42
N LEU A 98 13.13 -2.90 12.28
CA LEU A 98 14.23 -1.96 12.06
C LEU A 98 13.74 -0.50 12.04
N SER A 99 12.60 -0.22 11.41
CA SER A 99 11.99 1.11 11.42
C SER A 99 11.31 1.43 12.76
N LYS A 100 10.56 0.50 13.34
CA LYS A 100 9.80 0.75 14.59
C LYS A 100 10.69 1.02 15.80
N ASN A 101 11.74 0.21 15.96
CA ASN A 101 12.53 0.21 17.19
C ASN A 101 13.84 0.99 17.06
N TYR A 102 14.31 1.23 15.83
CA TYR A 102 15.61 1.86 15.56
C TYR A 102 15.52 2.98 14.52
N SER A 103 14.31 3.40 14.16
CA SER A 103 14.03 4.48 13.22
C SER A 103 14.74 4.36 11.88
N ASN A 104 15.19 3.18 11.44
CA ASN A 104 15.87 3.01 10.16
C ASN A 104 14.87 2.57 9.10
N TYR A 105 14.37 3.56 8.36
CA TYR A 105 13.31 3.39 7.36
C TYR A 105 13.83 2.97 5.98
N PHE A 106 15.15 2.87 5.81
CA PHE A 106 15.80 2.72 4.51
C PHE A 106 16.71 1.49 4.40
N GLY A 107 16.73 0.64 5.44
CA GLY A 107 17.60 -0.54 5.47
C GLY A 107 19.10 -0.21 5.44
N ILE A 108 19.51 1.00 5.85
CA ILE A 108 20.91 1.45 5.69
C ILE A 108 21.82 0.62 6.62
N LYS A 109 22.76 -0.12 6.01
CA LYS A 109 23.78 -0.87 6.72
C LYS A 109 24.80 0.06 7.40
N SER A 110 25.29 -0.36 8.55
CA SER A 110 26.42 0.28 9.22
C SER A 110 27.72 -0.14 8.54
N ILE A 111 28.59 0.83 8.28
CA ILE A 111 29.90 0.59 7.64
C ILE A 111 31.01 0.65 8.71
N ARG A 112 30.81 1.41 9.79
CA ARG A 112 31.80 1.60 10.86
C ARG A 112 31.31 1.01 12.16
N GLU A 113 32.21 0.35 12.88
CA GLU A 113 31.96 -0.18 14.23
C GLU A 113 31.54 0.91 15.23
N THR A 114 31.93 2.16 14.99
CA THR A 114 31.59 3.32 15.83
C THR A 114 30.18 3.88 15.57
N ASP A 115 29.48 3.41 14.54
CA ASP A 115 28.12 3.83 14.29
C ASP A 115 27.19 3.29 15.39
N GLN A 116 26.16 4.06 15.75
CA GLN A 116 25.04 3.49 16.47
C GLN A 116 24.37 2.46 15.55
N ARG A 117 24.42 1.19 15.95
CA ARG A 117 24.03 0.06 15.09
C ARG A 117 23.40 -1.09 15.86
N ILE A 118 22.68 -1.92 15.13
CA ILE A 118 22.05 -3.15 15.61
C ILE A 118 22.27 -4.26 14.58
N VAL A 119 22.36 -5.50 15.03
CA VAL A 119 22.55 -6.67 14.15
C VAL A 119 21.27 -7.49 14.10
N PHE A 120 20.79 -7.74 12.88
CA PHE A 120 19.63 -8.59 12.59
C PHE A 120 19.96 -9.61 11.50
N GLN A 121 19.18 -10.69 11.42
CA GLN A 121 19.16 -11.51 10.21
C GLN A 121 18.49 -10.73 9.08
N THR A 122 19.12 -10.68 7.91
CA THR A 122 18.58 -10.05 6.71
C THR A 122 18.58 -11.04 5.56
N ASN A 123 17.62 -10.90 4.66
CA ASN A 123 17.59 -11.67 3.42
C ASN A 123 18.47 -10.95 2.39
N GLU A 124 19.42 -11.66 1.79
CA GLU A 124 20.29 -11.16 0.72
C GLU A 124 20.20 -12.09 -0.49
N TYR A 125 20.33 -11.54 -1.69
CA TYR A 125 20.53 -12.35 -2.89
C TYR A 125 22.03 -12.57 -3.12
N ILE A 126 22.48 -13.82 -2.98
CA ILE A 126 23.85 -14.25 -3.30
C ILE A 126 23.74 -15.32 -4.40
N ASP A 127 24.40 -15.09 -5.53
CA ASP A 127 24.33 -15.96 -6.72
C ASP A 127 22.89 -16.25 -7.18
N GLY A 128 22.02 -15.24 -7.10
CA GLY A 128 20.60 -15.35 -7.47
C GLY A 128 19.72 -16.13 -6.50
N LYS A 129 20.25 -16.54 -5.34
CA LYS A 129 19.51 -17.25 -4.28
C LYS A 129 19.33 -16.36 -3.07
N LEU A 130 18.12 -16.40 -2.51
CA LEU A 130 17.81 -15.73 -1.25
C LEU A 130 18.45 -16.50 -0.09
N VAL A 131 19.31 -15.85 0.69
CA VAL A 131 19.95 -16.40 1.89
C VAL A 131 19.75 -15.47 3.08
N GLN A 132 19.65 -16.03 4.29
CA GLN A 132 19.63 -15.23 5.52
C GLN A 132 21.03 -15.16 6.13
N ILE A 133 21.51 -13.94 6.33
CA ILE A 133 22.80 -13.67 6.97
C ILE A 133 22.68 -12.53 7.98
N PRO A 134 23.55 -12.47 9.01
CA PRO A 134 23.63 -11.31 9.88
C PRO A 134 24.02 -10.05 9.10
N GLY A 135 23.24 -8.98 9.25
CA GLY A 135 23.53 -7.66 8.75
C GLY A 135 23.62 -6.66 9.91
N ALA A 136 24.65 -5.80 9.89
CA ALA A 136 24.73 -4.66 10.78
C ALA A 136 24.01 -3.47 10.15
N PHE A 137 22.97 -2.97 10.81
CA PHE A 137 22.17 -1.84 10.36
C PHE A 137 22.37 -0.64 11.27
N ARG A 138 22.30 0.56 10.71
CA ARG A 138 22.30 1.77 11.51
C ARG A 138 21.03 1.85 12.35
N ALA A 139 21.15 2.45 13.53
CA ALA A 139 20.03 2.89 14.33
C ALA A 139 20.06 4.42 14.42
N TYR A 140 18.88 5.03 14.48
CA TYR A 140 18.68 6.47 14.54
C TYR A 140 17.75 6.83 15.69
N ASP A 141 17.88 8.06 16.17
CA ASP A 141 17.05 8.55 17.27
C ASP A 141 15.58 8.74 16.85
N ASN A 142 15.34 9.10 15.58
CA ASN A 142 14.00 9.37 15.07
C ASN A 142 13.97 9.32 13.52
N LEU A 143 12.75 9.49 12.98
CA LEU A 143 12.49 9.55 11.55
C LEU A 143 13.35 10.62 10.84
N ALA A 144 13.41 11.83 11.37
CA ALA A 144 14.14 12.94 10.76
C ALA A 144 15.63 12.61 10.56
N ALA A 145 16.27 11.98 11.56
CA ALA A 145 17.66 11.54 11.48
C ALA A 145 17.87 10.47 10.39
N SER A 146 16.92 9.55 10.21
CA SER A 146 16.96 8.56 9.13
C SER A 146 16.79 9.20 7.75
N MET A 147 15.84 10.12 7.59
CA MET A 147 15.61 10.85 6.33
C MET A 147 16.81 11.71 5.94
N ALA A 148 17.40 12.43 6.90
CA ALA A 148 18.57 13.26 6.68
C ALA A 148 19.79 12.42 6.27
N HIS A 149 19.98 11.24 6.88
CA HIS A 149 21.08 10.36 6.51
C HIS A 149 20.88 9.69 5.15
N HIS A 150 19.66 9.29 4.79
CA HIS A 150 19.35 8.80 3.44
C HIS A 150 19.64 9.87 2.39
N GLY A 151 19.18 11.10 2.60
CA GLY A 151 19.45 12.22 1.71
C GLY A 151 20.93 12.48 1.54
N LEU A 152 21.70 12.49 2.64
CA LEU A 152 23.16 12.63 2.59
C LEU A 152 23.81 11.48 1.80
N LEU A 153 23.43 10.23 2.09
CA LEU A 153 23.99 9.05 1.45
C LEU A 153 23.78 9.07 -0.07
N VAL A 154 22.52 9.17 -0.50
CA VAL A 154 22.16 9.13 -1.93
C VAL A 154 22.60 10.40 -2.65
N GLY A 155 22.52 11.54 -1.97
CA GLY A 155 22.83 12.85 -2.54
C GLY A 155 24.31 13.16 -2.72
N THR A 156 25.19 12.52 -1.94
CA THR A 156 26.62 12.93 -1.90
C THR A 156 27.62 11.82 -2.12
N ALA A 157 27.25 10.54 -1.96
CA ALA A 157 28.19 9.46 -2.26
C ALA A 157 28.38 9.33 -3.78
N ASP A 158 29.64 9.36 -4.24
CA ASP A 158 30.00 9.32 -5.68
C ASP A 158 29.28 8.20 -6.45
N ARG A 159 29.09 7.04 -5.81
CA ARG A 159 28.40 5.90 -6.42
C ARG A 159 26.95 6.21 -6.84
N TYR A 160 26.26 7.13 -6.16
CA TYR A 160 24.86 7.48 -6.41
C TYR A 160 24.69 8.73 -7.27
N LYS A 161 25.78 9.29 -7.81
CA LYS A 161 25.71 10.41 -8.76
C LYS A 161 24.72 10.16 -9.91
N PRO A 162 24.64 8.96 -10.53
CA PRO A 162 23.63 8.69 -11.57
C PRO A 162 22.17 8.82 -11.10
N VAL A 163 21.90 8.59 -9.81
CA VAL A 163 20.55 8.75 -9.22
C VAL A 163 20.17 10.22 -9.19
N VAL A 164 21.09 11.08 -8.75
CA VAL A 164 20.89 12.54 -8.63
C VAL A 164 20.84 13.23 -10.00
N GLU A 165 21.51 12.65 -11.00
CA GLU A 165 21.52 13.15 -12.38
C GLU A 165 20.36 12.62 -13.24
N SER A 166 19.54 11.74 -12.69
CA SER A 166 18.38 11.17 -13.40
C SER A 166 17.33 12.24 -13.69
N VAL A 167 16.71 12.19 -14.87
CA VAL A 167 15.69 13.16 -15.30
C VAL A 167 14.29 12.70 -14.92
N THR A 168 14.12 11.41 -14.64
CA THR A 168 12.84 10.79 -14.26
C THR A 168 13.01 9.86 -13.05
N TYR A 169 11.94 9.61 -12.29
CA TYR A 169 11.99 8.64 -11.20
C TYR A 169 12.26 7.21 -11.71
N GLN A 170 11.85 6.86 -12.93
CA GLN A 170 12.16 5.55 -13.51
C GLN A 170 13.67 5.39 -13.76
N GLU A 171 14.34 6.45 -14.22
CA GLU A 171 15.80 6.47 -14.35
C GLU A 171 16.47 6.38 -12.97
N ALA A 172 15.98 7.15 -12.00
CA ALA A 172 16.51 7.13 -10.63
C ALA A 172 16.36 5.75 -9.97
N ALA A 173 15.22 5.06 -10.15
CA ALA A 173 14.98 3.72 -9.62
C ALA A 173 15.93 2.69 -10.24
N LYS A 174 16.17 2.76 -11.55
CA LYS A 174 17.15 1.91 -12.24
C LYS A 174 18.59 2.21 -11.80
N ALA A 175 18.92 3.49 -11.66
CA ALA A 175 20.21 3.95 -11.18
C ALA A 175 20.49 3.43 -9.76
N LEU A 176 19.51 3.50 -8.84
CA LEU A 176 19.65 2.97 -7.48
C LEU A 176 20.08 1.50 -7.46
N TYR A 177 19.45 0.67 -8.29
CA TYR A 177 19.83 -0.73 -8.44
C TYR A 177 21.23 -0.89 -9.05
N ALA A 178 21.52 -0.19 -10.16
CA ALA A 178 22.83 -0.24 -10.80
C ALA A 178 23.98 0.22 -9.88
N CYS A 179 23.70 1.15 -8.97
CA CYS A 179 24.62 1.65 -7.95
C CYS A 179 24.77 0.70 -6.74
N GLY A 180 24.02 -0.41 -6.71
CA GLY A 180 24.10 -1.43 -5.67
C GLY A 180 23.36 -1.08 -4.37
N TYR A 181 22.27 -0.30 -4.44
CA TYR A 181 21.44 -0.05 -3.26
C TYR A 181 20.77 -1.33 -2.75
N SER A 182 20.30 -2.19 -3.66
CA SER A 182 19.66 -3.47 -3.36
C SER A 182 20.23 -4.59 -4.22
N THR A 183 20.23 -5.81 -3.69
CA THR A 183 20.62 -7.02 -4.43
C THR A 183 19.43 -7.67 -5.17
N ASP A 184 18.20 -7.19 -4.93
CA ASP A 184 17.00 -7.69 -5.60
C ASP A 184 16.89 -7.15 -7.04
N PRO A 185 16.90 -8.01 -8.08
CA PRO A 185 16.80 -7.57 -9.47
C PRO A 185 15.47 -6.86 -9.81
N ASN A 186 14.41 -7.09 -9.04
CA ASN A 186 13.11 -6.44 -9.24
C ASN A 186 12.98 -5.11 -8.47
N TYR A 187 14.05 -4.64 -7.82
CA TYR A 187 14.03 -3.43 -7.01
C TYR A 187 13.51 -2.19 -7.77
N PRO A 188 13.98 -1.90 -9.01
CA PRO A 188 13.47 -0.75 -9.75
C PRO A 188 11.97 -0.82 -10.00
N ASP A 189 11.48 -1.99 -10.42
CA ASP A 189 10.06 -2.19 -10.76
C ASP A 189 9.18 -2.06 -9.53
N LYS A 190 9.62 -2.55 -8.36
CA LYS A 190 8.91 -2.37 -7.09
C LYS A 190 8.78 -0.90 -6.69
N LEU A 191 9.85 -0.12 -6.86
CA LEU A 191 9.80 1.32 -6.58
C LEU A 191 8.83 2.02 -7.54
N ILE A 192 8.94 1.74 -8.84
CA ILE A 192 8.06 2.32 -9.85
C ILE A 192 6.60 1.95 -9.55
N GLU A 193 6.30 0.69 -9.25
CA GLU A 193 4.94 0.26 -8.91
C GLU A 193 4.38 1.03 -7.70
N LEU A 194 5.18 1.23 -6.65
CA LEU A 194 4.77 2.03 -5.49
C LEU A 194 4.53 3.49 -5.87
N ILE A 195 5.41 4.09 -6.67
CA ILE A 195 5.28 5.47 -7.14
C ILE A 195 3.98 5.65 -7.93
N GLU A 196 3.69 4.75 -8.88
CA GLU A 196 2.48 4.81 -9.69
C GLU A 196 1.22 4.57 -8.86
N LYS A 197 1.24 3.52 -8.03
CA LYS A 197 0.08 3.10 -7.24
C LYS A 197 -0.38 4.16 -6.25
N TYR A 198 0.57 4.86 -5.63
CA TYR A 198 0.31 5.91 -4.64
C TYR A 198 0.47 7.32 -5.21
N LYS A 199 0.66 7.44 -6.53
CA LYS A 199 0.84 8.71 -7.25
C LYS A 199 1.90 9.61 -6.62
N LEU A 200 2.99 9.02 -6.14
CA LEU A 200 4.04 9.75 -5.45
C LEU A 200 4.77 10.74 -6.37
N TYR A 201 4.67 10.54 -7.68
CA TYR A 201 5.19 11.46 -8.69
C TYR A 201 4.55 12.85 -8.63
N ASP A 202 3.36 13.00 -8.00
CA ASP A 202 2.74 14.30 -7.79
C ASP A 202 3.57 15.20 -6.84
N TYR A 203 4.49 14.61 -6.07
CA TYR A 203 5.40 15.32 -5.17
C TYR A 203 6.75 15.68 -5.82
N ASP A 204 7.02 15.28 -7.07
CA ASP A 204 8.32 15.51 -7.71
C ASP A 204 8.51 16.92 -8.29
N SER A 205 7.54 17.81 -8.05
CA SER A 205 7.48 19.17 -8.62
C SER A 205 8.35 20.19 -7.89
#